data_AF-A0A7T8QTY8-F1
#
_entry.id   AF-A0A7T8QTY8-F1
#
_cell.length_a   1.000
_cell.length_b   1.000
_cell.length_c   1.000
_cell.angle_alpha   90.00
_cell.angle_beta   90.00
_cell.angle_gamma   90.00
#
_symmetry.space_group_name_H-M   'P 1'
#
loop_
_entity.id
_entity.type
_entity.pdbx_description
1 polymer ?
#
loop_
_entity_poly.entity_id
_entity_poly.type
_entity_poly.pdbx_seq_one_letter_code
_entity_poly.pdbx_strand_id
1 'polypeptide(L)' 'MDEKTSKDVHNGRFLFQQDSAPAHKVKKTQEWLQANVPAFWGIQTWPSNFPDLNLMDYYM' A
#
# COMPACT_ATOMS: atom_id res chain seq x y z
N MET A 1 -18.43 -17.29 20.14
CA MET A 1 -17.05 -16.82 20.39
C MET A 1 -16.50 -16.52 19.02
N ASP A 2 -16.99 -15.43 18.47
CA ASP A 2 -16.94 -15.14 17.05
C ASP A 2 -15.61 -14.45 16.77
N GLU A 3 -14.80 -15.11 15.93
CA GLU A 3 -13.53 -14.63 15.41
C GLU A 3 -13.80 -13.35 14.64
N LYS A 4 -13.67 -12.22 15.33
CA LYS A 4 -13.86 -10.88 14.78
C LYS A 4 -12.76 -10.67 13.75
N THR A 5 -13.10 -10.93 12.49
CA THR A 5 -12.20 -10.83 11.37
C THR A 5 -11.72 -9.38 11.30
N SER A 6 -10.40 -9.18 11.22
CA SER A 6 -9.66 -7.90 11.23
C SER A 6 -10.18 -6.79 10.27
N LYS A 7 -11.21 -7.10 9.46
CA LYS A 7 -11.83 -6.22 8.47
C LYS A 7 -12.58 -5.02 9.05
N ASP A 8 -12.84 -4.99 10.36
CA ASP A 8 -13.59 -3.90 11.02
C ASP A 8 -12.74 -2.73 11.52
N VAL A 9 -11.41 -2.74 11.34
CA VAL A 9 -10.52 -1.77 12.02
C VAL A 9 -10.51 -0.37 11.38
N HIS A 10 -10.99 -0.19 10.15
CA HIS A 10 -11.07 1.16 9.58
C HIS A 10 -12.30 1.36 8.68
N ASN A 11 -13.35 1.93 9.26
CA ASN A 11 -14.36 2.69 8.52
C ASN A 11 -13.79 4.06 8.04
N GLY A 12 -12.49 4.13 7.78
CA GLY A 12 -11.75 5.31 7.37
C GLY A 12 -11.27 5.10 5.94
N ARG A 13 -11.65 5.99 5.03
CA ARG A 13 -11.15 5.99 3.64
C ARG A 13 -9.68 6.40 3.66
N PHE A 14 -8.77 5.43 3.71
CA PHE A 14 -7.33 5.66 3.60
C PHE A 14 -6.80 5.13 2.27
N LEU A 15 -5.69 5.73 1.82
CA LEU A 15 -4.97 5.35 0.63
C LEU A 15 -3.61 4.81 1.04
N PHE A 16 -3.33 3.55 0.70
CA PHE A 16 -2.03 2.93 0.99
C PHE A 16 -1.00 3.32 -0.07
N GLN A 17 0.12 3.86 0.40
CA GLN A 17 1.26 4.28 -0.42
C GLN A 17 2.49 3.48 0.02
N GLN A 18 3.23 2.97 -0.96
CA GLN A 18 4.48 2.24 -0.78
C GLN A 18 5.45 2.60 -1.92
N ASP A 19 6.74 2.39 -1.70
CA ASP A 19 7.76 2.65 -2.71
C ASP A 19 7.70 1.64 -3.88
N SER A 20 8.63 1.79 -4.82
CA SER A 20 8.69 0.93 -6.00
C SER A 20 9.68 -0.24 -5.87
N ALA A 21 10.04 -0.66 -4.65
CA ALA A 21 11.00 -1.75 -4.46
C ALA A 21 10.49 -3.08 -5.09
N PRO A 22 11.38 -3.99 -5.51
CA PRO A 22 10.99 -5.19 -6.24
C PRO A 22 9.92 -6.05 -5.55
N ALA A 23 9.97 -6.16 -4.22
CA ALA A 23 9.01 -6.92 -3.41
C ALA A 23 7.58 -6.34 -3.46
N HIS A 24 7.44 -5.02 -3.65
CA HIS A 24 6.15 -4.37 -3.80
C HIS A 24 5.59 -4.51 -5.21
N LYS A 25 6.46 -4.77 -6.20
CA LYS A 25 6.09 -4.96 -7.61
C LYS A 25 5.65 -6.38 -7.97
N VAL A 26 5.90 -7.38 -7.12
CA VAL A 26 5.52 -8.77 -7.44
C VAL A 26 4.01 -8.94 -7.44
N LYS A 27 3.52 -9.77 -8.38
CA LYS A 27 2.09 -10.04 -8.60
C LYS A 27 1.36 -10.43 -7.32
N LYS A 28 1.96 -11.31 -6.51
CA LYS A 28 1.39 -11.79 -5.24
C LYS A 28 1.09 -10.64 -4.26
N THR A 29 1.99 -9.66 -4.18
CA THR A 29 1.81 -8.49 -3.32
C THR A 29 0.67 -7.61 -3.82
N GLN A 30 0.58 -7.39 -5.13
CA GLN A 30 -0.50 -6.60 -5.75
C GLN A 30 -1.88 -7.25 -5.58
N GLU A 31 -1.97 -8.56 -5.79
CA GLU A 31 -3.21 -9.33 -5.59
C GLU A 31 -3.68 -9.25 -4.14
N TRP A 32 -2.74 -9.34 -3.19
CA TRP A 32 -3.06 -9.20 -1.78
C TRP A 32 -3.57 -7.79 -1.45
N LEU A 33 -2.93 -6.74 -1.97
CA LEU A 33 -3.38 -5.35 -1.74
C LEU A 33 -4.77 -5.11 -2.32
N GLN A 34 -5.05 -5.59 -3.52
CA GLN A 34 -6.36 -5.47 -4.16
C GLN A 34 -7.48 -6.16 -3.38
N ALA A 35 -7.19 -7.28 -2.71
CA ALA A 35 -8.17 -8.03 -1.95
C ALA A 35 -8.40 -7.50 -0.52
N ASN A 36 -7.43 -6.79 0.05
CA ASN A 36 -7.41 -6.47 1.48
C ASN A 36 -7.36 -4.98 1.81
N VAL A 37 -7.00 -4.12 0.85
CA VAL A 37 -6.81 -2.69 1.08
C VAL A 37 -7.88 -1.88 0.32
N PRO A 38 -8.57 -0.93 0.97
CA PRO A 38 -9.64 -0.15 0.34
C PRO A 38 -9.19 0.65 -0.90
N ALA A 39 -7.99 1.22 -0.87
CA ALA A 39 -7.36 1.90 -2.00
C ALA A 39 -5.84 1.90 -1.82
N PHE A 40 -5.10 1.73 -2.92
CA PHE A 40 -3.64 1.77 -2.90
C PHE A 40 -3.08 2.37 -4.19
N TRP A 41 -1.86 2.90 -4.14
CA TRP A 41 -1.12 3.28 -5.35
C TRP A 41 -0.55 2.05 -6.04
N GLY A 42 -0.99 1.83 -7.27
CA GLY A 42 -0.49 0.76 -8.11
C GLY A 42 0.95 1.03 -8.55
N ILE A 43 1.61 -0.02 -9.04
CA ILE A 43 3.03 0.02 -9.45
C ILE A 43 3.31 1.14 -10.48
N GLN A 44 2.33 1.44 -11.34
CA GLN A 44 2.48 2.45 -12.40
C GLN A 44 2.22 3.89 -11.92
N THR A 45 1.70 4.07 -10.70
CA THR A 45 1.39 5.39 -10.15
C THR A 45 2.64 6.05 -9.55
N TRP A 46 3.66 5.28 -9.16
CA TRP A 46 4.90 5.81 -8.62
C TRP A 46 5.92 6.13 -9.72
N PRO A 47 6.39 7.38 -9.87
CA PRO A 47 7.52 7.67 -10.75
C PRO A 47 8.79 7.03 -10.18
N SER A 48 9.44 6.17 -10.98
CA SER A 48 10.73 5.58 -10.60
C SER A 48 11.72 6.70 -10.23
N ASN A 49 12.49 6.48 -9.16
CA ASN A 49 13.60 7.35 -8.73
C ASN A 49 13.23 8.73 -8.13
N PHE A 50 12.04 8.91 -7.56
CA PHE A 50 11.69 10.10 -6.77
C PHE A 50 11.66 9.80 -5.26
N PRO A 51 12.81 9.86 -4.55
CA PRO A 51 12.83 9.74 -3.10
C PRO A 51 12.09 10.91 -2.42
N ASP A 52 12.14 12.10 -3.01
CA ASP A 52 11.51 13.31 -2.46
C ASP A 52 9.96 13.23 -2.36
N LEU A 53 9.33 12.27 -3.05
CA LEU A 53 7.88 12.06 -3.02
C LEU A 53 7.44 11.04 -1.97
N ASN A 54 8.36 10.30 -1.37
CA ASN A 54 8.04 9.43 -0.26
C ASN A 54 8.14 10.23 1.05
N LEU A 55 7.00 10.40 1.72
CA LEU A 55 6.96 11.04 3.04
C LEU A 55 7.88 10.36 4.07
N MET A 56 8.21 9.08 3.85
CA MET A 56 9.16 8.33 4.69
C MET A 56 10.63 8.58 4.33
N ASP A 57 10.94 9.08 3.14
CA ASP A 57 12.32 9.37 2.69
C ASP A 57 12.68 10.87 2.75
N TYR A 58 11.69 11.75 2.99
CA TYR A 58 11.89 13.21 3.03
C TYR A 58 12.68 13.72 4.25
N TYR A 59 12.79 12.94 5.33
CA TYR A 59 13.56 13.32 6.52
C TYR A 59 14.81 12.45 6.66
N MET A 60 15.95 12.97 6.21
CA MET A 60 17.28 12.58 6.71
C MET A 60 17.72 13.50 7.85
#